data_AF-A0A7S0AE19-F1
#
_entry.id   AF-A0A7S0AE19-F1
#
_cell.length_a   1.000
_cell.length_b   1.000
_cell.length_c   1.000
_cell.angle_alpha   90.00
_cell.angle_beta   90.00
_cell.angle_gamma   90.00
#
_symmetry.space_group_name_H-M   'P 1'
#
loop_
_entity.id
_entity.type
_entity.pdbx_description
1 polymer ?
#
loop_
_entity_poly.entity_id
_entity_poly.type
_entity_poly.pdbx_seq_one_letter_code
_entity_poly.pdbx_strand_id
1 'polypeptide(L)'
;RLLQTKFELYMMANFDIEQQEQMSVSHRDFYNVRKVDTHIHHSAAMNAKHLLRFIKKKVRKCGNDVVLRKNGNPVTLSALFEELGIQAYDLSLDHMNVTADLTVFNRFDRFNQKYNPLNQPDLRTVFLKTDNEMQGSYLAEITRELLDDLEDSKYQHTEWRLSIYGRHREEWKMLAGWVLKNKLVSPNNRWMIQIPRLYSVYKASGHLSCFQDMLDNIFAPMFEATLNPVGHPEVSEFMSLVSGFDSVDDESKSNEPGDRTFSSMGRAPSEWNLHANPSYKYYNFYLQSNLRALNRLRASLGFNQFHYRPHAGEAGELHHLDTAFLLADGISHGLNLRKSTPLQYLYYLCGIGIAMSPCSNNNLFLSYQKTPFHDFFVRGLNVSLSTDDPLMFHQTKEPLMEEYSLAKQFFRLSSADLCELARNSVLQSGFPRDTKATWLGSADPKVNDMLKTNIPNARLQYRLQCHTDEMHLILHAVDDAMKAYRAGIPRTLGPPSPSVLPAKPRTALGTQEETLNGTGTAEAARSVAGKRQSPLQRPAPLRLPNVLPETAEEMEHLDIPPPSPAEVQSPKRARTASAEFSEGSRQRANS
;
A
#
# COMPACT_ATOMS: atom_id res chain seq x y z
N ARG A 1 -8.24 -11.75 -19.86
CA ARG A 1 -9.49 -12.04 -20.62
C ARG A 1 -10.05 -13.42 -20.27
N LEU A 2 -9.27 -14.51 -20.36
CA LEU A 2 -9.74 -15.85 -19.98
C LEU A 2 -10.33 -15.91 -18.55
N LEU A 3 -9.62 -15.38 -17.55
CA LEU A 3 -10.10 -15.29 -16.15
C LEU A 3 -11.48 -14.63 -16.03
N GLN A 4 -11.70 -13.57 -16.81
CA GLN A 4 -12.96 -12.83 -16.82
C GLN A 4 -14.07 -13.69 -17.44
N THR A 5 -13.83 -14.31 -18.59
CA THR A 5 -14.81 -15.19 -19.24
C THR A 5 -15.14 -16.41 -18.36
N LYS A 6 -14.15 -16.98 -17.65
CA LYS A 6 -14.39 -18.04 -16.66
C LYS A 6 -15.35 -17.57 -15.56
N PHE A 7 -15.19 -16.34 -15.05
CA PHE A 7 -16.06 -15.80 -14.00
C PHE A 7 -17.47 -15.52 -14.53
N GLU A 8 -17.59 -14.95 -15.74
CA GLU A 8 -18.88 -14.73 -16.39
C GLU A 8 -19.65 -16.06 -16.57
N LEU A 9 -18.98 -17.11 -17.04
CA LEU A 9 -19.57 -18.45 -17.16
C LEU A 9 -19.94 -19.04 -15.79
N TYR A 10 -19.07 -18.89 -14.80
CA TYR A 10 -19.34 -19.31 -13.43
C TYR A 10 -20.60 -18.65 -12.88
N MET A 11 -20.75 -17.33 -13.05
CA MET A 11 -21.93 -16.60 -12.61
C MET A 11 -23.19 -17.07 -13.35
N MET A 12 -23.12 -17.32 -14.66
CA MET A 12 -24.26 -17.86 -15.41
C MET A 12 -24.73 -19.23 -14.89
N ALA A 13 -23.82 -20.05 -14.39
CA ALA A 13 -24.13 -21.40 -13.91
C ALA A 13 -24.43 -21.49 -12.40
N ASN A 14 -23.90 -20.57 -11.58
CA ASN A 14 -23.90 -20.70 -10.11
C ASN A 14 -24.58 -19.54 -9.37
N PHE A 15 -25.12 -18.53 -10.07
CA PHE A 15 -25.76 -17.38 -9.41
C PHE A 15 -26.86 -17.79 -8.42
N ASP A 16 -27.73 -18.74 -8.80
CA ASP A 16 -28.81 -19.20 -7.93
C ASP A 16 -28.28 -20.00 -6.73
N ILE A 17 -27.18 -20.74 -6.92
CA ILE A 17 -26.50 -21.48 -5.83
C ILE A 17 -25.92 -20.50 -4.81
N GLU A 18 -25.23 -19.46 -5.28
CA GLU A 18 -24.70 -18.41 -4.42
C GLU A 18 -25.81 -17.71 -3.63
N GLN A 19 -26.93 -17.41 -4.30
CA GLN A 19 -28.07 -16.77 -3.64
C GLN A 19 -28.68 -17.68 -2.57
N GLN A 20 -28.88 -18.96 -2.86
CA GLN A 20 -29.40 -19.94 -1.89
C GLN A 20 -28.46 -20.09 -0.68
N GLU A 21 -27.15 -20.14 -0.93
CA GLU A 21 -26.14 -20.18 0.11
C GLU A 21 -26.21 -18.95 1.02
N GLN A 22 -26.30 -17.73 0.49
CA GLN A 22 -26.46 -16.53 1.31
C GLN A 22 -27.79 -16.52 2.08
N MET A 23 -28.89 -16.94 1.45
CA MET A 23 -30.21 -17.01 2.11
C MET A 23 -30.23 -18.03 3.26
N SER A 24 -29.38 -19.06 3.22
CA SER A 24 -29.25 -20.03 4.31
C SER A 24 -28.59 -19.46 5.57
N VAL A 25 -27.87 -18.34 5.45
CA VAL A 25 -27.21 -17.67 6.56
C VAL A 25 -28.17 -16.70 7.24
N SER A 26 -28.57 -17.02 8.47
CA SER A 26 -29.37 -16.10 9.28
C SER A 26 -28.56 -14.87 9.71
N HIS A 27 -29.20 -13.69 9.73
CA HIS A 27 -28.67 -12.42 10.28
C HIS A 27 -27.45 -11.83 9.55
N ARG A 28 -26.86 -12.47 8.53
CA ARG A 28 -25.75 -11.88 7.79
C ARG A 28 -26.19 -11.39 6.42
N ASP A 29 -25.86 -10.15 6.16
CA ASP A 29 -25.95 -9.51 4.87
C ASP A 29 -24.76 -8.57 4.71
N PHE A 30 -24.75 -7.80 3.62
CA PHE A 30 -23.71 -6.82 3.38
C PHE A 30 -23.55 -5.80 4.52
N TYR A 31 -24.61 -5.34 5.19
CA TYR A 31 -24.50 -4.34 6.27
C TYR A 31 -23.88 -4.91 7.54
N ASN A 32 -24.03 -6.22 7.78
CA ASN A 32 -23.52 -6.89 8.97
C ASN A 32 -22.18 -7.63 8.78
N VAL A 33 -21.51 -7.46 7.64
CA VAL A 33 -20.12 -7.93 7.45
C VAL A 33 -19.12 -6.80 7.70
N ARG A 34 -17.98 -7.15 8.28
CA ARG A 34 -16.90 -6.20 8.58
C ARG A 34 -16.25 -5.72 7.28
N LYS A 35 -16.02 -4.42 7.17
CA LYS A 35 -15.28 -3.79 6.07
C LYS A 35 -14.39 -2.69 6.60
N VAL A 36 -13.26 -2.51 5.92
CA VAL A 36 -12.23 -1.55 6.28
C VAL A 36 -12.06 -0.59 5.12
N ASP A 37 -12.09 0.70 5.39
CA ASP A 37 -11.56 1.69 4.47
C ASP A 37 -10.03 1.65 4.51
N THR A 38 -9.45 0.95 3.53
CA THR A 38 -8.01 0.69 3.43
C THR A 38 -7.24 1.87 2.84
N HIS A 39 -7.94 2.84 2.22
CA HIS A 39 -7.32 4.02 1.64
C HIS A 39 -8.10 5.30 1.92
N ILE A 40 -7.67 6.04 2.95
CA ILE A 40 -8.29 7.29 3.39
C ILE A 40 -7.26 8.25 4.02
N HIS A 41 -7.27 9.50 3.58
CA HIS A 41 -6.44 10.58 4.11
C HIS A 41 -7.12 11.27 5.31
N HIS A 42 -6.47 11.26 6.48
CA HIS A 42 -7.07 11.77 7.73
C HIS A 42 -7.58 13.21 7.62
N SER A 43 -6.79 14.10 7.02
CA SER A 43 -7.13 15.53 6.88
C SER A 43 -8.35 15.80 5.99
N ALA A 44 -8.83 14.79 5.25
CA ALA A 44 -10.02 14.85 4.42
C ALA A 44 -11.04 13.75 4.77
N ALA A 45 -10.91 13.11 5.93
CA ALA A 45 -11.78 11.99 6.32
C ALA A 45 -13.23 12.41 6.63
N MET A 46 -13.46 13.67 7.03
CA MET A 46 -14.82 14.20 7.21
C MET A 46 -15.44 14.64 5.88
N ASN A 47 -16.77 14.56 5.76
CA ASN A 47 -17.47 15.22 4.65
C ASN A 47 -17.50 16.75 4.81
N ALA A 48 -17.73 17.45 3.70
CA ALA A 48 -17.74 18.92 3.65
C ALA A 48 -18.80 19.55 4.57
N LYS A 49 -19.95 18.90 4.75
CA LYS A 49 -21.04 19.38 5.61
C LYS A 49 -20.66 19.36 7.09
N HIS A 50 -19.94 18.33 7.53
CA HIS A 50 -19.41 18.24 8.89
C HIS A 50 -18.40 19.35 9.13
N LEU A 51 -17.41 19.51 8.25
CA LEU A 51 -16.40 20.57 8.38
C LEU A 51 -17.04 21.96 8.43
N LEU A 52 -17.99 22.26 7.54
CA LEU A 52 -18.72 23.53 7.55
C LEU A 52 -19.45 23.77 8.89
N ARG A 53 -20.17 22.77 9.38
CA ARG A 53 -20.88 22.84 10.67
C ARG A 53 -19.90 23.09 11.82
N PHE A 54 -18.75 22.43 11.79
CA PHE A 54 -17.70 22.58 12.79
C PHE A 54 -17.11 23.99 12.80
N ILE A 55 -16.73 24.51 11.62
CA ILE A 55 -16.21 25.89 11.49
C ILE A 55 -17.25 26.89 11.99
N LYS A 56 -18.52 26.78 11.59
CA LYS A 56 -19.60 27.64 12.09
C LYS A 56 -19.75 27.59 13.62
N LYS A 57 -19.67 26.39 14.21
CA LYS A 57 -19.71 26.20 15.67
C LYS A 57 -18.55 26.91 16.35
N LYS A 58 -17.33 26.79 15.83
CA LYS A 58 -16.11 27.40 16.38
C LYS A 58 -16.10 28.91 16.26
N VAL A 59 -16.46 29.48 15.11
CA VAL A 59 -16.53 30.94 14.98
C VAL A 59 -17.54 31.56 15.95
N ARG A 60 -18.68 30.89 16.19
CA ARG A 60 -19.71 31.39 17.12
C ARG A 60 -19.34 31.27 18.60
N LYS A 61 -18.64 30.20 19.00
CA LYS A 61 -18.39 29.89 20.42
C LYS A 61 -16.97 30.18 20.90
N CYS A 62 -16.01 30.19 19.97
CA CYS A 62 -14.57 30.20 20.23
C CYS A 62 -13.87 31.33 19.46
N GLY A 63 -14.57 32.45 19.20
CA GLY A 63 -14.05 33.57 18.41
C GLY A 63 -12.80 34.23 19.00
N ASN A 64 -12.64 34.17 20.33
CA ASN A 64 -11.51 34.77 21.05
C ASN A 64 -10.26 33.88 21.05
N ASP A 65 -10.32 32.65 20.55
CA ASP A 65 -9.18 31.74 20.53
C ASP A 65 -8.11 32.31 19.60
N VAL A 66 -6.85 32.34 20.07
CA VAL A 66 -5.70 32.76 19.27
C VAL A 66 -5.31 31.60 18.35
N VAL A 67 -5.56 31.75 17.05
CA VAL A 67 -5.43 30.67 16.07
C VAL A 67 -4.17 30.76 15.21
N LEU A 68 -3.61 31.97 15.07
CA LEU A 68 -2.43 32.25 14.25
C LEU A 68 -1.57 33.34 14.89
N ARG A 69 -0.30 33.41 14.48
CA ARG A 69 0.57 34.57 14.72
C ARG A 69 1.06 35.13 13.39
N LYS A 70 0.65 36.36 13.07
CA LYS A 70 1.13 37.10 11.89
C LYS A 70 2.09 38.19 12.38
N ASN A 71 3.35 38.17 11.91
CA ASN A 71 4.40 39.12 12.30
C ASN A 71 4.60 39.25 13.83
N GLY A 72 4.48 38.14 14.56
CA GLY A 72 4.58 38.10 16.02
C GLY A 72 3.30 38.47 16.78
N ASN A 73 2.33 39.10 16.11
CA ASN A 73 1.06 39.49 16.73
C ASN A 73 0.05 38.33 16.74
N PRO A 74 -0.62 38.08 17.88
CA PRO A 74 -1.66 37.05 17.96
C PRO A 74 -2.89 37.47 17.14
N VAL A 75 -3.40 36.57 16.31
CA VAL A 75 -4.62 36.74 15.53
C VAL A 75 -5.68 35.78 16.08
N THR A 76 -6.81 36.32 16.51
CA THR A 76 -7.94 35.53 17.01
C THR A 76 -8.77 34.96 15.87
N LEU A 77 -9.58 33.93 16.14
CA LEU A 77 -10.48 33.36 15.15
C LEU A 77 -11.47 34.41 14.59
N SER A 78 -12.02 35.28 15.44
CA SER A 78 -12.89 36.37 14.99
C SER A 78 -12.14 37.35 14.08
N ALA A 79 -10.93 37.78 14.47
CA ALA A 79 -10.13 38.71 13.66
C ALA A 79 -9.77 38.10 12.30
N LEU A 80 -9.49 36.80 12.24
CA LEU A 80 -9.23 36.09 10.99
C LEU A 80 -10.46 36.11 10.06
N PHE A 81 -11.66 35.88 10.60
CA PHE A 81 -12.90 35.92 9.80
C PHE A 81 -13.29 37.34 9.38
N GLU A 82 -12.99 38.34 10.21
CA GLU A 82 -13.13 39.76 9.88
C GLU A 82 -12.19 40.17 8.73
N GLU A 83 -10.93 39.72 8.75
CA GLU A 83 -9.95 39.95 7.67
C GLU A 83 -10.42 39.36 6.33
N LEU A 84 -11.08 38.20 6.38
CA LEU A 84 -11.65 37.54 5.20
C LEU A 84 -12.94 38.21 4.70
N GLY A 85 -13.54 39.11 5.49
CA GLY A 85 -14.79 39.78 5.15
C GLY A 85 -16.02 38.85 5.07
N ILE A 86 -15.99 37.70 5.78
CA ILE A 86 -17.04 36.68 5.71
C ILE A 86 -17.64 36.44 7.09
N GLN A 87 -18.96 36.60 7.21
CA GLN A 87 -19.67 36.27 8.44
C GLN A 87 -19.94 34.77 8.55
N ALA A 88 -19.95 34.23 9.78
CA ALA A 88 -20.23 32.81 10.02
C ALA A 88 -21.63 32.37 9.54
N TYR A 89 -22.59 33.29 9.46
CA TYR A 89 -23.92 33.02 8.92
C TYR A 89 -23.86 32.70 7.43
N ASP A 90 -23.05 33.45 6.68
CA ASP A 90 -22.96 33.40 5.21
C ASP A 90 -22.17 32.21 4.68
N LEU A 91 -21.38 31.53 5.52
CA LEU A 91 -20.64 30.34 5.11
C LEU A 91 -21.59 29.26 4.55
N SER A 92 -21.35 28.81 3.33
CA SER A 92 -22.07 27.71 2.68
C SER A 92 -21.07 26.65 2.21
N LEU A 93 -21.57 25.51 1.73
CA LEU A 93 -20.71 24.49 1.12
C LEU A 93 -20.02 25.04 -0.15
N ASP A 94 -20.74 25.83 -0.93
CA ASP A 94 -20.19 26.44 -2.16
C ASP A 94 -19.10 27.47 -1.82
N HIS A 95 -19.29 28.27 -0.77
CA HIS A 95 -18.25 29.19 -0.30
C HIS A 95 -16.99 28.44 0.16
N MET A 96 -17.15 27.29 0.83
CA MET A 96 -16.01 26.48 1.33
C MET A 96 -15.09 26.01 0.20
N ASN A 97 -15.62 25.76 -1.00
CA ASN A 97 -14.89 25.32 -2.19
C ASN A 97 -13.96 24.11 -1.94
N VAL A 98 -14.36 23.19 -1.07
CA VAL A 98 -13.58 21.99 -0.70
C VAL A 98 -13.96 20.75 -1.52
N THR A 99 -15.11 20.76 -2.18
CA THR A 99 -15.55 19.64 -3.03
C THR A 99 -14.87 19.66 -4.39
N ALA A 100 -14.57 18.48 -4.92
CA ALA A 100 -14.02 18.34 -6.26
C ALA A 100 -15.06 18.74 -7.32
N ASP A 101 -14.57 19.30 -8.42
CA ASP A 101 -15.35 19.69 -9.59
C ASP A 101 -14.58 19.37 -10.87
N LEU A 102 -15.19 19.62 -12.03
CA LEU A 102 -14.58 19.35 -13.34
C LEU A 102 -13.23 20.06 -13.57
N THR A 103 -12.92 21.10 -12.81
CA THR A 103 -11.67 21.86 -12.97
C THR A 103 -10.45 21.13 -12.39
N VAL A 104 -10.68 20.10 -11.57
CA VAL A 104 -9.65 19.31 -10.89
C VAL A 104 -9.11 18.18 -11.78
N PHE A 105 -9.83 17.80 -12.85
CA PHE A 105 -9.45 16.71 -13.73
C PHE A 105 -8.06 16.94 -14.38
N ASN A 106 -7.14 16.01 -14.17
CA ASN A 106 -5.70 16.08 -14.51
C ASN A 106 -4.97 17.32 -13.96
N ARG A 107 -5.51 17.97 -12.92
CA ARG A 107 -4.97 19.19 -12.31
C ARG A 107 -4.74 18.98 -10.81
N PHE A 108 -3.69 18.23 -10.51
CA PHE A 108 -3.31 17.88 -9.14
C PHE A 108 -2.95 19.12 -8.29
N ASP A 109 -2.53 20.21 -8.92
CA ASP A 109 -2.34 21.51 -8.26
C ASP A 109 -3.66 22.09 -7.75
N ARG A 110 -4.74 22.01 -8.53
CA ARG A 110 -6.09 22.43 -8.12
C ARG A 110 -6.68 21.48 -7.08
N PHE A 111 -6.41 20.18 -7.18
CA PHE A 111 -6.77 19.20 -6.15
C PHE A 111 -6.15 19.59 -4.79
N ASN A 112 -4.85 19.89 -4.77
CA ASN A 112 -4.17 20.32 -3.55
C ASN A 112 -4.77 21.61 -2.94
N GLN A 113 -5.32 22.49 -3.77
CA GLN A 113 -5.98 23.72 -3.31
C GLN A 113 -7.32 23.43 -2.61
N LYS A 114 -8.00 22.32 -2.91
CA LYS A 114 -9.27 21.93 -2.26
C LYS A 114 -9.11 21.58 -0.78
N TYR A 115 -7.89 21.31 -0.31
CA TYR A 115 -7.60 21.25 1.13
C TYR A 115 -7.62 22.61 1.83
N ASN A 116 -7.78 23.73 1.12
CA ASN A 116 -7.85 25.08 1.69
C ASN A 116 -9.32 25.54 1.75
N PRO A 117 -10.00 25.45 2.91
CA PRO A 117 -11.33 26.04 3.07
C PRO A 117 -11.36 27.50 2.65
N LEU A 118 -12.39 27.91 1.90
CA LEU A 118 -12.54 29.27 1.34
C LEU A 118 -11.35 29.69 0.44
N ASN A 119 -10.56 28.73 -0.07
CA ASN A 119 -9.28 28.96 -0.73
C ASN A 119 -8.23 29.68 0.15
N GLN A 120 -8.36 29.58 1.48
CA GLN A 120 -7.46 30.23 2.44
C GLN A 120 -6.51 29.22 3.10
N PRO A 121 -5.19 29.31 2.85
CA PRO A 121 -4.19 28.44 3.49
C PRO A 121 -4.18 28.56 5.03
N ASP A 122 -4.50 29.75 5.54
CA ASP A 122 -4.62 30.03 6.97
C ASP A 122 -5.69 29.13 7.62
N LEU A 123 -6.85 28.96 6.97
CA LEU A 123 -7.91 28.09 7.48
C LEU A 123 -7.55 26.61 7.42
N ARG A 124 -6.82 26.17 6.39
CA ARG A 124 -6.25 24.81 6.38
C ARG A 124 -5.32 24.61 7.57
N THR A 125 -4.46 25.58 7.86
CA THR A 125 -3.52 25.49 8.97
C THR A 125 -4.25 25.42 10.31
N VAL A 126 -5.29 26.25 10.50
CA VAL A 126 -6.06 26.30 11.75
C VAL A 126 -6.89 25.02 11.97
N PHE A 127 -7.59 24.54 10.95
CA PHE A 127 -8.58 23.45 11.11
C PHE A 127 -8.07 22.06 10.71
N LEU A 128 -7.08 21.96 9.80
CA LEU A 128 -6.70 20.71 9.12
C LEU A 128 -5.22 20.35 9.28
N LYS A 129 -4.47 21.02 10.17
CA LYS A 129 -3.09 20.65 10.52
C LYS A 129 -2.97 20.25 11.99
N THR A 130 -2.11 19.27 12.24
CA THR A 130 -1.76 18.79 13.59
C THR A 130 -0.77 19.73 14.27
N ASP A 131 0.12 20.35 13.49
CA ASP A 131 1.14 21.30 13.94
C ASP A 131 0.73 22.74 13.53
N ASN A 132 0.23 23.51 14.51
CA ASN A 132 -0.18 24.91 14.37
C ASN A 132 -0.11 25.62 15.74
N GLU A 133 -0.44 26.91 15.80
CA GLU A 133 -0.40 27.72 17.05
C GLU A 133 -1.20 27.08 18.21
N MET A 134 -2.31 26.41 17.89
CA MET A 134 -3.16 25.71 18.87
C MET A 134 -2.80 24.24 19.06
N GLN A 135 -1.63 23.81 18.58
CA GLN A 135 -1.17 22.42 18.65
C GLN A 135 -2.20 21.43 18.09
N GLY A 136 -2.88 21.81 17.01
CA GLY A 136 -3.85 20.95 16.32
C GLY A 136 -5.13 20.67 17.11
N SER A 137 -5.48 21.48 18.11
CA SER A 137 -6.65 21.28 18.99
C SER A 137 -7.98 21.14 18.21
N TYR A 138 -8.21 21.98 17.20
CA TYR A 138 -9.43 21.90 16.38
C TYR A 138 -9.50 20.63 15.54
N LEU A 139 -8.39 20.23 14.91
CA LEU A 139 -8.33 18.98 14.16
C LEU A 139 -8.54 17.78 15.09
N ALA A 140 -8.01 17.83 16.32
CA ALA A 140 -8.23 16.79 17.31
C ALA A 140 -9.71 16.67 17.72
N GLU A 141 -10.42 17.78 17.91
CA GLU A 141 -11.86 17.75 18.20
C GLU A 141 -12.66 17.18 17.03
N ILE A 142 -12.35 17.57 15.78
CA ILE A 142 -12.99 16.97 14.59
C ILE A 142 -12.71 15.47 14.56
N THR A 143 -11.46 15.06 14.77
CA THR A 143 -11.06 13.66 14.78
C THR A 143 -11.80 12.88 15.86
N ARG A 144 -12.03 13.48 17.04
CA ARG A 144 -12.85 12.88 18.08
C ARG A 144 -14.28 12.64 17.60
N GLU A 145 -14.94 13.67 17.06
CA GLU A 145 -16.30 13.54 16.53
C GLU A 145 -16.39 12.43 15.47
N LEU A 146 -15.36 12.27 14.62
CA LEU A 146 -15.30 11.19 13.62
C LEU A 146 -15.06 9.79 14.23
N LEU A 147 -14.24 9.69 15.28
CA LEU A 147 -14.02 8.42 15.97
C LEU A 147 -15.29 7.96 16.69
N ASP A 148 -16.03 8.88 17.29
CA ASP A 148 -17.30 8.59 17.95
C ASP A 148 -18.33 8.04 16.93
N ASP A 149 -18.47 8.69 15.77
CA ASP A 149 -19.33 8.22 14.66
C ASP A 149 -18.88 6.83 14.14
N LEU A 150 -17.57 6.56 14.12
CA LEU A 150 -17.00 5.28 13.68
C LEU A 150 -17.22 4.17 14.70
N GLU A 151 -17.22 4.47 16.00
CA GLU A 151 -17.48 3.51 17.09
C GLU A 151 -18.96 3.10 17.13
N ASP A 152 -19.87 4.05 16.86
CA ASP A 152 -21.29 3.78 16.65
C ASP A 152 -21.51 2.88 15.42
N SER A 153 -20.68 3.06 14.38
CA SER A 153 -20.71 2.28 13.14
C SER A 153 -20.04 0.91 13.29
N LYS A 154 -20.68 0.01 14.05
CA LYS A 154 -20.13 -1.30 14.45
C LYS A 154 -19.37 -2.06 13.36
N TYR A 155 -19.78 -2.02 12.08
CA TYR A 155 -19.22 -2.84 10.99
C TYR A 155 -18.19 -2.13 10.10
N GLN A 156 -18.00 -0.82 10.26
CA GLN A 156 -17.09 -0.01 9.46
C GLN A 156 -15.82 0.30 10.25
N HIS A 157 -14.68 0.16 9.60
CA HIS A 157 -13.36 0.35 10.21
C HIS A 157 -12.51 1.15 9.23
N THR A 158 -11.44 1.81 9.70
CA THR A 158 -10.63 2.70 8.87
C THR A 158 -9.14 2.54 9.13
N GLU A 159 -8.34 2.88 8.12
CA GLU A 159 -6.89 3.07 8.24
C GLU A 159 -6.50 4.49 7.81
N TRP A 160 -6.69 5.45 8.72
CA TRP A 160 -6.45 6.87 8.45
C TRP A 160 -4.95 7.18 8.31
N ARG A 161 -4.61 7.94 7.26
CA ARG A 161 -3.23 8.34 6.99
C ARG A 161 -2.87 9.69 7.61
N LEU A 162 -1.83 9.70 8.43
CA LEU A 162 -1.18 10.89 8.99
C LEU A 162 0.17 11.12 8.32
N SER A 163 0.52 12.38 8.08
CA SER A 163 1.77 12.70 7.37
C SER A 163 2.96 12.82 8.31
N ILE A 164 4.07 12.19 7.91
CA ILE A 164 5.42 12.54 8.39
C ILE A 164 6.23 12.94 7.17
N TYR A 165 6.77 14.16 7.21
CA TYR A 165 7.46 14.78 6.10
C TYR A 165 8.96 14.49 6.09
N GLY A 166 9.53 14.13 7.25
CA GLY A 166 10.95 13.85 7.37
C GLY A 166 11.84 15.08 7.28
N ARG A 167 11.32 16.27 7.64
CA ARG A 167 12.10 17.51 7.73
C ARG A 167 12.87 17.60 9.04
N HIS A 168 12.28 17.09 10.12
CA HIS A 168 12.88 17.10 11.45
C HIS A 168 12.60 15.78 12.19
N ARG A 169 13.54 15.34 13.03
CA ARG A 169 13.38 14.16 13.91
C ARG A 169 12.20 14.30 14.88
N GLU A 170 11.91 15.51 15.34
CA GLU A 170 10.85 15.78 16.33
C GLU A 170 9.43 15.55 15.78
N GLU A 171 9.25 15.39 14.47
CA GLU A 171 7.92 15.16 13.86
C GLU A 171 7.20 13.95 14.47
N TRP A 172 7.93 12.87 14.77
CA TRP A 172 7.38 11.69 15.44
C TRP A 172 6.85 11.99 16.83
N LYS A 173 7.64 12.74 17.62
CA LYS A 173 7.27 13.10 19.00
C LYS A 173 6.06 14.04 18.99
N MET A 174 6.06 15.04 18.13
CA MET A 174 4.93 15.97 17.99
C MET A 174 3.64 15.25 17.58
N LEU A 175 3.73 14.35 16.59
CA LEU A 175 2.57 13.60 16.11
C LEU A 175 2.06 12.60 17.14
N ALA A 176 2.95 11.84 17.78
CA ALA A 176 2.61 10.89 18.84
C ALA A 176 1.97 11.62 20.03
N GLY A 177 2.57 12.72 20.48
CA GLY A 177 2.03 13.57 21.53
C GLY A 177 0.65 14.11 21.18
N TRP A 178 0.43 14.56 19.94
CA TRP A 178 -0.87 15.02 19.46
C TRP A 178 -1.94 13.92 19.53
N VAL A 179 -1.64 12.70 19.07
CA VAL A 179 -2.57 11.57 19.12
C VAL A 179 -2.91 11.17 20.56
N LEU A 180 -1.90 10.95 21.40
CA LEU A 180 -2.08 10.40 22.75
C LEU A 180 -2.68 11.42 23.72
N LYS A 181 -2.21 12.68 23.70
CA LYS A 181 -2.74 13.76 24.57
C LYS A 181 -4.21 14.03 24.31
N ASN A 182 -4.64 13.97 23.04
CA ASN A 182 -6.04 14.13 22.64
C ASN A 182 -6.83 12.80 22.62
N LYS A 183 -6.21 11.72 23.13
CA LYS A 183 -6.75 10.36 23.27
C LYS A 183 -7.24 9.73 21.96
N LEU A 184 -6.74 10.14 20.79
CA LEU A 184 -7.25 9.84 19.44
C LEU A 184 -7.01 8.37 19.01
N VAL A 185 -7.56 7.45 19.78
CA VAL A 185 -7.43 6.01 19.66
C VAL A 185 -8.83 5.42 19.65
N SER A 186 -9.05 4.42 18.79
CA SER A 186 -10.31 3.69 18.68
C SER A 186 -10.03 2.25 18.26
N PRO A 187 -10.82 1.25 18.72
CA PRO A 187 -10.73 -0.11 18.22
C PRO A 187 -11.09 -0.24 16.73
N ASN A 188 -11.84 0.72 16.17
CA ASN A 188 -12.31 0.67 14.78
C ASN A 188 -11.36 1.40 13.81
N ASN A 189 -10.34 2.11 14.30
CA ASN A 189 -9.37 2.82 13.47
C ASN A 189 -7.93 2.33 13.73
N ARG A 190 -7.13 2.28 12.66
CA ARG A 190 -5.66 2.20 12.75
C ARG A 190 -5.03 3.38 12.03
N TRP A 191 -3.83 3.74 12.44
CA TRP A 191 -3.09 4.82 11.80
C TRP A 191 -2.14 4.27 10.74
N MET A 192 -2.05 4.95 9.60
CA MET A 192 -0.97 4.77 8.64
C MET A 192 -0.13 6.03 8.55
N ILE A 193 1.16 5.87 8.32
CA ILE A 193 2.06 7.00 8.11
C ILE A 193 2.28 7.19 6.62
N GLN A 194 1.84 8.32 6.08
CA GLN A 194 2.13 8.70 4.71
C GLN A 194 3.35 9.61 4.64
N ILE A 195 4.24 9.32 3.69
CA ILE A 195 5.48 10.07 3.46
C ILE A 195 5.37 10.74 2.09
N PRO A 196 5.17 12.08 2.05
CA PRO A 196 5.17 12.82 0.81
C PRO A 196 6.55 12.85 0.15
N ARG A 197 6.62 12.57 -1.15
CA ARG A 197 7.84 12.56 -1.96
C ARG A 197 8.31 13.97 -2.32
N LEU A 198 8.55 14.82 -1.31
CA LEU A 198 8.79 16.26 -1.47
C LEU A 198 10.23 16.70 -1.11
N TYR A 199 11.22 15.80 -1.18
CA TYR A 199 12.62 16.10 -0.85
C TYR A 199 13.13 17.37 -1.55
N SER A 200 12.86 17.57 -2.84
CA SER A 200 13.33 18.76 -3.57
C SER A 200 12.83 20.07 -2.96
N VAL A 201 11.60 20.09 -2.43
CA VAL A 201 11.01 21.26 -1.75
C VAL A 201 11.72 21.51 -0.42
N TYR A 202 12.00 20.47 0.35
CA TYR A 202 12.68 20.57 1.65
C TYR A 202 14.16 20.90 1.51
N LYS A 203 14.79 20.41 0.44
CA LYS A 203 16.15 20.76 0.04
C LYS A 203 16.24 22.24 -0.37
N ALA A 204 15.30 22.72 -1.19
CA ALA A 204 15.26 24.12 -1.62
C ALA A 204 15.01 25.10 -0.46
N SER A 205 14.24 24.68 0.54
CA SER A 205 13.96 25.48 1.75
C SER A 205 15.04 25.35 2.84
N GLY A 206 16.12 24.59 2.59
CA GLY A 206 17.24 24.46 3.51
C GLY A 206 17.00 23.55 4.73
N HIS A 207 15.89 22.81 4.76
CA HIS A 207 15.59 21.87 5.85
C HIS A 207 16.46 20.60 5.77
N LEU A 208 16.87 20.21 4.56
CA LEU A 208 17.63 18.98 4.31
C LEU A 208 18.91 19.27 3.54
N SER A 209 20.00 18.58 3.89
CA SER A 209 21.28 18.64 3.19
C SER A 209 21.45 17.51 2.17
N CYS A 210 20.90 16.32 2.45
CA CYS A 210 20.88 15.19 1.53
C CYS A 210 19.66 14.29 1.80
N PHE A 211 19.44 13.29 0.93
CA PHE A 211 18.31 12.38 1.12
C PHE A 211 18.44 11.50 2.38
N GLN A 212 19.67 11.21 2.82
CA GLN A 212 19.90 10.51 4.09
C GLN A 212 19.27 11.23 5.27
N ASP A 213 19.33 12.57 5.32
CA ASP A 213 18.73 13.35 6.41
C ASP A 213 17.22 13.09 6.50
N MET A 214 16.53 12.98 5.35
CA MET A 214 15.11 12.66 5.31
C MET A 214 14.83 11.28 5.88
N LEU A 215 15.64 10.27 5.49
CA LEU A 215 15.50 8.91 5.99
C LEU A 215 15.80 8.83 7.50
N ASP A 216 16.81 9.55 7.97
CA ASP A 216 17.17 9.60 9.39
C ASP A 216 16.05 10.25 10.21
N ASN A 217 15.48 11.34 9.73
CA ASN A 217 14.34 12.01 10.37
C ASN A 217 13.09 11.10 10.46
N ILE A 218 12.92 10.20 9.49
CA ILE A 218 11.79 9.26 9.44
C ILE A 218 12.05 8.03 10.30
N PHE A 219 13.20 7.36 10.16
CA PHE A 219 13.41 6.03 10.73
C PHE A 219 14.19 6.02 12.04
N ALA A 220 15.13 6.95 12.26
CA ALA A 220 15.94 6.92 13.48
C ALA A 220 15.09 7.03 14.76
N PRO A 221 14.08 7.94 14.87
CA PRO A 221 13.20 7.99 16.04
C PRO A 221 12.45 6.67 16.28
N MET A 222 12.10 5.95 15.23
CA MET A 222 11.41 4.66 15.33
C MET A 222 12.32 3.55 15.83
N PHE A 223 13.58 3.52 15.36
CA PHE A 223 14.59 2.57 15.86
C PHE A 223 14.92 2.85 17.33
N GLU A 224 15.14 4.12 17.69
CA GLU A 224 15.40 4.56 19.06
C GLU A 224 14.25 4.17 19.99
N ALA A 225 12.99 4.44 19.61
CA ALA A 225 11.80 4.06 20.39
C ALA A 225 11.54 2.55 20.45
N THR A 226 12.04 1.78 19.47
CA THR A 226 11.96 0.31 19.48
C THR A 226 13.00 -0.31 20.42
N LEU A 227 14.23 0.22 20.42
CA LEU A 227 15.32 -0.28 21.26
C LEU A 227 15.20 0.20 22.71
N ASN A 228 14.68 1.42 22.93
CA ASN A 228 14.47 2.00 24.24
C ASN A 228 13.04 2.60 24.38
N PRO A 229 12.01 1.76 24.52
CA PRO A 229 10.63 2.21 24.72
C PRO A 229 10.44 3.16 25.91
N VAL A 230 11.20 2.94 27.00
CA VAL A 230 11.10 3.75 28.23
C VAL A 230 11.61 5.18 28.02
N GLY A 231 12.62 5.36 27.16
CA GLY A 231 13.12 6.68 26.78
C GLY A 231 12.21 7.45 25.83
N HIS A 232 11.35 6.75 25.08
CA HIS A 232 10.45 7.32 24.07
C HIS A 232 9.02 6.78 24.20
N PRO A 233 8.36 6.94 25.36
CA PRO A 233 7.10 6.27 25.66
C PRO A 233 5.98 6.64 24.69
N GLU A 234 5.83 7.94 24.39
CA GLU A 234 4.79 8.44 23.48
C GLU A 234 4.94 7.87 22.07
N VAL A 235 6.16 7.87 21.53
CA VAL A 235 6.44 7.33 20.19
C VAL A 235 6.23 5.82 20.17
N SER A 236 6.69 5.10 21.20
CA SER A 236 6.53 3.65 21.30
C SER A 236 5.06 3.23 21.36
N GLU A 237 4.25 3.93 22.17
CA GLU A 237 2.81 3.69 22.27
C GLU A 237 2.10 4.03 20.96
N PHE A 238 2.39 5.18 20.35
CA PHE A 238 1.80 5.55 19.06
C PHE A 238 2.15 4.53 17.96
N MET A 239 3.40 4.04 17.91
CA MET A 239 3.82 2.99 16.97
C MET A 239 3.03 1.68 17.14
N SER A 240 2.51 1.38 18.33
CA SER A 240 1.62 0.20 18.54
C SER A 240 0.25 0.36 17.87
N LEU A 241 -0.15 1.59 17.58
CA LEU A 241 -1.41 1.95 16.91
C LEU A 241 -1.27 2.08 15.40
N VAL A 242 -0.03 2.20 14.90
CA VAL A 242 0.28 2.30 13.48
C VAL A 242 0.27 0.92 12.82
N SER A 243 -0.44 0.79 11.71
CA SER A 243 -0.57 -0.45 10.94
C SER A 243 0.34 -0.50 9.71
N GLY A 244 0.82 0.64 9.22
CA GLY A 244 1.66 0.67 8.02
C GLY A 244 2.11 2.04 7.54
N PHE A 245 2.80 2.02 6.41
CA PHE A 245 3.39 3.17 5.71
C PHE A 245 2.87 3.29 4.28
N ASP A 246 2.82 4.52 3.80
CA ASP A 246 2.44 4.91 2.45
C ASP A 246 3.44 5.96 1.92
N SER A 247 3.63 6.01 0.60
CA SER A 247 4.39 7.03 -0.10
C SER A 247 3.48 7.77 -1.08
N VAL A 248 3.41 9.10 -0.95
CA VAL A 248 2.41 9.95 -1.63
C VAL A 248 3.05 11.13 -2.36
N ASP A 249 2.23 11.92 -3.08
CA ASP A 249 2.52 13.06 -3.99
C ASP A 249 2.13 12.72 -5.44
N ASP A 250 1.97 13.76 -6.26
CA ASP A 250 1.59 13.71 -7.67
C ASP A 250 2.48 12.77 -8.49
N GLU A 251 1.96 11.58 -8.80
CA GLU A 251 2.67 10.58 -9.60
C GLU A 251 2.93 11.04 -11.05
N SER A 252 2.24 12.08 -11.54
CA SER A 252 2.42 12.57 -12.91
C SER A 252 3.68 13.40 -13.13
N LYS A 253 4.35 13.85 -12.05
CA LYS A 253 5.51 14.77 -12.11
C LYS A 253 6.81 14.15 -12.64
N SER A 254 6.80 12.91 -13.13
CA SER A 254 7.94 12.27 -13.79
C SER A 254 8.18 12.89 -15.18
N ASN A 255 8.68 14.13 -15.19
CA ASN A 255 8.74 14.97 -16.38
C ASN A 255 10.05 14.83 -17.16
N GLU A 256 11.14 14.33 -16.56
CA GLU A 256 12.41 14.19 -17.26
C GLU A 256 12.66 12.76 -17.75
N PRO A 257 13.19 12.56 -18.97
CA PRO A 257 13.59 11.24 -19.47
C PRO A 257 14.55 10.48 -18.53
N GLY A 258 15.32 11.22 -17.73
CA GLY A 258 16.18 10.68 -16.67
C GLY A 258 15.41 9.99 -15.55
N ASP A 259 14.23 10.49 -15.16
CA ASP A 259 13.39 9.91 -14.11
C ASP A 259 12.91 8.48 -14.46
N ARG A 260 12.84 8.18 -15.76
CA ARG A 260 12.37 6.91 -16.33
C ARG A 260 13.42 5.80 -16.31
N THR A 261 14.70 6.16 -16.26
CA THR A 261 15.84 5.25 -16.47
C THR A 261 16.86 5.30 -15.34
N PHE A 262 16.63 6.11 -14.30
CA PHE A 262 17.60 6.29 -13.21
C PHE A 262 17.70 5.02 -12.33
N SER A 263 18.53 4.09 -12.80
CA SER A 263 19.25 3.15 -11.96
C SER A 263 20.19 3.97 -11.09
N SER A 264 19.68 4.38 -9.93
CA SER A 264 20.44 5.10 -8.93
C SER A 264 21.53 4.28 -8.24
N MET A 265 21.91 3.14 -8.82
CA MET A 265 22.95 2.27 -8.28
C MET A 265 24.29 3.00 -8.05
N GLY A 266 24.47 4.19 -8.65
CA GLY A 266 25.67 5.00 -8.47
C GLY A 266 25.66 6.02 -7.32
N ARG A 267 24.56 6.23 -6.57
CA ARG A 267 24.53 7.21 -5.46
C ARG A 267 23.79 6.69 -4.22
N ALA A 268 24.49 6.61 -3.11
CA ALA A 268 23.90 6.38 -1.79
C ALA A 268 23.04 7.58 -1.33
N PRO A 269 22.13 7.42 -0.35
CA PRO A 269 21.27 8.51 0.12
C PRO A 269 22.03 9.70 0.66
N SER A 270 23.19 9.47 1.28
CA SER A 270 24.09 10.51 1.79
C SER A 270 24.74 11.32 0.67
N GLU A 271 24.89 10.73 -0.52
CA GLU A 271 25.46 11.35 -1.71
C GLU A 271 24.38 12.01 -2.58
N TRP A 272 23.09 11.74 -2.30
CA TRP A 272 21.99 12.45 -2.94
C TRP A 272 21.79 13.82 -2.31
N ASN A 273 22.70 14.75 -2.63
CA ASN A 273 22.65 16.15 -2.22
C ASN A 273 22.14 17.08 -3.34
N LEU A 274 21.59 16.51 -4.42
CA LEU A 274 21.06 17.24 -5.57
C LEU A 274 19.81 18.06 -5.20
N HIS A 275 19.51 19.08 -6.01
CA HIS A 275 18.21 19.79 -5.95
C HIS A 275 17.06 18.98 -6.54
N ALA A 276 17.38 18.03 -7.44
CA ALA A 276 16.40 17.13 -8.04
C ALA A 276 15.79 16.17 -7.00
N ASN A 277 14.50 15.89 -7.16
CA ASN A 277 13.80 14.92 -6.33
C ASN A 277 14.28 13.50 -6.70
N PRO A 278 14.52 12.58 -5.75
CA PRO A 278 14.77 11.19 -6.08
C PRO A 278 13.60 10.57 -6.85
N SER A 279 13.90 9.59 -7.70
CA SER A 279 12.87 8.88 -8.47
C SER A 279 11.94 8.06 -7.57
N TYR A 280 10.75 7.71 -8.10
CA TYR A 280 9.81 6.84 -7.39
C TYR A 280 10.47 5.54 -6.91
N LYS A 281 11.29 4.91 -7.76
CA LYS A 281 12.04 3.69 -7.42
C LYS A 281 12.98 3.91 -6.24
N TYR A 282 13.70 5.04 -6.24
CA TYR A 282 14.64 5.38 -5.18
C TYR A 282 13.96 5.51 -3.82
N TYR A 283 12.89 6.31 -3.76
CA TYR A 283 12.11 6.49 -2.54
C TYR A 283 11.62 5.15 -2.01
N ASN A 284 10.92 4.38 -2.83
CA ASN A 284 10.31 3.12 -2.40
C ASN A 284 11.35 2.10 -1.95
N PHE A 285 12.50 2.01 -2.63
CA PHE A 285 13.58 1.12 -2.22
C PHE A 285 14.11 1.43 -0.82
N TYR A 286 14.47 2.69 -0.55
CA TYR A 286 15.05 3.06 0.75
C TYR A 286 14.01 3.11 1.87
N LEU A 287 12.77 3.53 1.59
CA LEU A 287 11.68 3.44 2.54
C LEU A 287 11.44 1.98 2.95
N GLN A 288 11.29 1.08 1.97
CA GLN A 288 11.03 -0.31 2.27
C GLN A 288 12.23 -1.04 2.89
N SER A 289 13.47 -0.71 2.49
CA SER A 289 14.66 -1.32 3.07
C SER A 289 14.79 -1.00 4.56
N ASN A 290 14.59 0.26 4.94
CA ASN A 290 14.58 0.67 6.35
C ASN A 290 13.40 0.06 7.11
N LEU A 291 12.20 0.09 6.52
CA LEU A 291 11.00 -0.47 7.15
C LEU A 291 11.14 -1.97 7.38
N ARG A 292 11.72 -2.71 6.43
CA ARG A 292 11.98 -4.14 6.56
C ARG A 292 12.99 -4.45 7.67
N ALA A 293 14.07 -3.68 7.77
CA ALA A 293 15.04 -3.82 8.87
C ALA A 293 14.38 -3.54 10.22
N LEU A 294 13.60 -2.46 10.31
CA LEU A 294 12.84 -2.10 11.51
C LEU A 294 11.82 -3.19 11.88
N ASN A 295 11.04 -3.69 10.94
CA ASN A 295 10.07 -4.75 11.16
C ASN A 295 10.72 -6.03 11.69
N ARG A 296 11.89 -6.40 11.18
CA ARG A 296 12.66 -7.56 11.68
C ARG A 296 13.12 -7.36 13.12
N LEU A 297 13.63 -6.17 13.45
CA LEU A 297 13.98 -5.81 14.83
C LEU A 297 12.74 -5.86 15.74
N ARG A 298 11.65 -5.20 15.34
CA ARG A 298 10.40 -5.15 16.10
C ARG A 298 9.84 -6.55 16.35
N ALA A 299 9.81 -7.41 15.33
CA ALA A 299 9.38 -8.79 15.44
C ALA A 299 10.26 -9.59 16.42
N SER A 300 11.59 -9.40 16.40
CA SER A 300 12.50 -10.07 17.34
C SER A 300 12.27 -9.68 18.80
N LEU A 301 11.69 -8.50 19.05
CA LEU A 301 11.34 -7.97 20.36
C LEU A 301 9.85 -8.18 20.72
N GLY A 302 9.07 -8.85 19.86
CA GLY A 302 7.64 -9.11 20.08
C GLY A 302 6.71 -7.92 19.83
N PHE A 303 7.19 -6.86 19.15
CA PHE A 303 6.37 -5.71 18.77
C PHE A 303 5.63 -5.92 17.45
N ASN A 304 4.60 -5.09 17.20
CA ASN A 304 3.88 -5.05 15.92
C ASN A 304 4.80 -4.63 14.77
N GLN A 305 4.47 -5.10 13.57
CA GLN A 305 5.12 -4.75 12.32
C GLN A 305 4.23 -3.80 11.50
N PHE A 306 4.82 -3.19 10.49
CA PHE A 306 4.17 -2.22 9.63
C PHE A 306 4.11 -2.72 8.18
N HIS A 307 2.93 -2.70 7.56
CA HIS A 307 2.81 -2.98 6.12
C HIS A 307 3.25 -1.77 5.29
N TYR A 308 3.84 -2.01 4.12
CA TYR A 308 4.14 -0.97 3.14
C TYR A 308 3.12 -0.99 2.01
N ARG A 309 2.31 0.06 1.90
CA ARG A 309 1.25 0.20 0.89
C ARG A 309 1.30 1.58 0.23
N PRO A 310 2.22 1.80 -0.73
CA PRO A 310 2.38 3.08 -1.39
C PRO A 310 1.25 3.39 -2.36
N HIS A 311 1.03 4.67 -2.64
CA HIS A 311 0.34 5.09 -3.87
C HIS A 311 1.17 4.68 -5.06
N ALA A 312 0.55 3.91 -5.96
CA ALA A 312 1.21 3.39 -7.14
C ALA A 312 0.24 3.27 -8.32
N GLY A 313 0.61 3.90 -9.43
CA GLY A 313 -0.06 3.74 -10.70
C GLY A 313 -1.44 4.37 -10.73
N GLU A 314 -1.72 5.38 -9.91
CA GLU A 314 -2.87 6.26 -10.13
C GLU A 314 -2.68 7.07 -11.40
N ALA A 315 -1.52 7.73 -11.48
CA ALA A 315 -1.00 8.44 -12.63
C ALA A 315 0.46 8.01 -12.88
N GLY A 316 1.23 8.82 -13.60
CA GLY A 316 2.66 8.57 -13.79
C GLY A 316 3.00 7.39 -14.71
N GLU A 317 4.24 6.91 -14.55
CA GLU A 317 4.86 5.90 -15.39
C GLU A 317 4.56 4.47 -14.91
N LEU A 318 4.53 3.51 -15.84
CA LEU A 318 4.19 2.11 -15.54
C LEU A 318 5.15 1.45 -14.53
N HIS A 319 6.40 1.93 -14.46
CA HIS A 319 7.41 1.37 -13.58
C HIS A 319 7.11 1.60 -12.09
N HIS A 320 6.20 2.51 -11.72
CA HIS A 320 5.77 2.61 -10.32
C HIS A 320 5.17 1.28 -9.84
N LEU A 321 4.42 0.61 -10.71
CA LEU A 321 3.75 -0.66 -10.42
C LEU A 321 4.71 -1.85 -10.40
N ASP A 322 5.79 -1.81 -11.21
CA ASP A 322 6.84 -2.85 -11.15
C ASP A 322 7.60 -2.79 -9.82
N THR A 323 7.81 -1.58 -9.32
CA THR A 323 8.58 -1.32 -8.11
C THR A 323 7.74 -1.66 -6.89
N ALA A 324 6.47 -1.22 -6.89
CA ALA A 324 5.53 -1.58 -5.84
C ALA A 324 5.29 -3.10 -5.80
N PHE A 325 5.22 -3.79 -6.94
CA PHE A 325 5.09 -5.25 -6.97
C PHE A 325 6.23 -5.97 -6.25
N LEU A 326 7.46 -5.47 -6.39
CA LEU A 326 8.65 -6.10 -5.77
C LEU A 326 8.81 -5.75 -4.29
N LEU A 327 8.30 -4.60 -3.86
CA LEU A 327 8.64 -4.02 -2.55
C LEU A 327 7.45 -3.95 -1.59
N ALA A 328 6.22 -3.78 -2.07
CA ALA A 328 5.06 -3.46 -1.27
C ALA A 328 4.23 -4.69 -0.88
N ASP A 329 3.51 -4.57 0.23
CA ASP A 329 2.53 -5.56 0.68
C ASP A 329 1.16 -5.38 -0.01
N GLY A 330 0.93 -4.18 -0.57
CA GLY A 330 -0.25 -3.80 -1.35
C GLY A 330 -0.06 -2.40 -1.95
N ILE A 331 -1.04 -1.89 -2.69
CA ILE A 331 -0.97 -0.55 -3.30
C ILE A 331 -2.29 0.22 -3.16
N SER A 332 -2.20 1.54 -3.16
CA SER A 332 -3.34 2.43 -3.41
C SER A 332 -3.46 2.74 -4.92
N HIS A 333 -4.69 2.74 -5.43
CA HIS A 333 -5.15 3.00 -6.80
C HIS A 333 -4.91 1.90 -7.85
N GLY A 334 -3.69 1.72 -8.35
CA GLY A 334 -3.38 0.71 -9.37
C GLY A 334 -4.04 0.89 -10.75
N LEU A 335 -4.56 2.07 -11.09
CA LEU A 335 -5.26 2.33 -12.37
C LEU A 335 -4.44 1.91 -13.60
N ASN A 336 -3.15 2.22 -13.60
CA ASN A 336 -2.23 1.98 -14.70
C ASN A 336 -1.93 0.48 -14.94
N LEU A 337 -2.35 -0.44 -14.05
CA LEU A 337 -2.27 -1.88 -14.33
C LEU A 337 -3.07 -2.25 -15.59
N ARG A 338 -4.10 -1.48 -15.94
CA ARG A 338 -4.85 -1.63 -17.20
C ARG A 338 -3.98 -1.49 -18.45
N LYS A 339 -2.81 -0.85 -18.34
CA LYS A 339 -1.85 -0.63 -19.43
C LYS A 339 -0.83 -1.76 -19.56
N SER A 340 -0.80 -2.73 -18.64
CA SER A 340 0.17 -3.82 -18.64
C SER A 340 -0.48 -5.14 -18.21
N THR A 341 -0.82 -5.95 -19.20
CA THR A 341 -1.34 -7.32 -18.97
C THR A 341 -0.39 -8.19 -18.15
N PRO A 342 0.95 -8.20 -18.39
CA PRO A 342 1.85 -9.01 -17.58
C PRO A 342 1.88 -8.60 -16.11
N LEU A 343 1.96 -7.30 -15.82
CA LEU A 343 1.93 -6.82 -14.42
C LEU A 343 0.58 -7.13 -13.77
N GLN A 344 -0.53 -6.88 -14.46
CA GLN A 344 -1.85 -7.24 -13.96
C GLN A 344 -1.94 -8.73 -13.57
N TYR A 345 -1.38 -9.61 -14.40
CA TYR A 345 -1.39 -11.05 -14.14
C TYR A 345 -0.48 -11.43 -12.95
N LEU A 346 0.68 -10.79 -12.79
CA LEU A 346 1.53 -10.96 -11.61
C LEU A 346 0.84 -10.53 -10.30
N TYR A 347 0.11 -9.39 -10.32
CA TYR A 347 -0.68 -8.96 -9.16
C TYR A 347 -1.78 -9.96 -8.80
N TYR A 348 -2.41 -10.57 -9.82
CA TYR A 348 -3.37 -11.66 -9.62
C TYR A 348 -2.71 -12.90 -8.99
N LEU A 349 -1.64 -13.41 -9.59
CA LEU A 349 -0.96 -14.63 -9.12
C LEU A 349 -0.41 -14.48 -7.70
N CYS A 350 0.20 -13.33 -7.39
CA CYS A 350 0.77 -13.06 -6.07
C CYS A 350 -0.26 -12.54 -5.05
N GLY A 351 -1.52 -12.32 -5.45
CA GLY A 351 -2.58 -11.83 -4.57
C GLY A 351 -2.31 -10.46 -3.94
N ILE A 352 -1.54 -9.60 -4.62
CA ILE A 352 -1.16 -8.27 -4.10
C ILE A 352 -2.42 -7.40 -3.98
N GLY A 353 -2.64 -6.84 -2.79
CA GLY A 353 -3.82 -6.03 -2.49
C GLY A 353 -3.82 -4.70 -3.24
N ILE A 354 -4.97 -4.31 -3.78
CA ILE A 354 -5.17 -3.05 -4.50
C ILE A 354 -6.38 -2.33 -3.89
N ALA A 355 -6.13 -1.26 -3.14
CA ALA A 355 -7.18 -0.38 -2.61
C ALA A 355 -7.56 0.65 -3.68
N MET A 356 -8.77 0.56 -4.23
CA MET A 356 -9.23 1.41 -5.33
C MET A 356 -10.29 2.40 -4.85
N SER A 357 -10.16 3.66 -5.29
CA SER A 357 -11.10 4.73 -4.97
C SER A 357 -11.79 5.27 -6.25
N PRO A 358 -12.73 4.54 -6.87
CA PRO A 358 -13.41 4.95 -8.10
C PRO A 358 -13.97 6.38 -8.11
N CYS A 359 -14.55 6.87 -7.01
CA CYS A 359 -15.08 8.24 -6.94
C CYS A 359 -13.99 9.31 -7.01
N SER A 360 -12.88 9.11 -6.30
CA SER A 360 -11.69 9.98 -6.42
C SER A 360 -11.15 9.96 -7.85
N ASN A 361 -10.90 8.75 -8.36
CA ASN A 361 -10.33 8.56 -9.69
C ASN A 361 -11.21 9.18 -10.80
N ASN A 362 -12.55 9.13 -10.65
CA ASN A 362 -13.48 9.79 -11.57
C ASN A 362 -13.28 11.30 -11.67
N ASN A 363 -12.98 11.96 -10.55
CA ASN A 363 -12.77 13.40 -10.51
C ASN A 363 -11.36 13.81 -10.92
N LEU A 364 -10.36 12.95 -10.67
CA LEU A 364 -8.95 13.31 -10.87
C LEU A 364 -8.38 12.88 -12.21
N PHE A 365 -8.63 11.65 -12.68
CA PHE A 365 -7.82 11.07 -13.78
C PHE A 365 -8.63 10.30 -14.82
N LEU A 366 -9.72 9.66 -14.40
CA LEU A 366 -10.37 8.65 -15.22
C LEU A 366 -11.86 8.55 -14.88
N SER A 367 -12.70 9.00 -15.82
CA SER A 367 -14.17 8.89 -15.72
C SER A 367 -14.62 7.54 -15.17
N TYR A 368 -15.64 7.53 -14.32
CA TYR A 368 -16.12 6.35 -13.58
C TYR A 368 -16.38 5.16 -14.51
N GLN A 369 -16.95 5.39 -15.70
CA GLN A 369 -17.24 4.35 -16.69
C GLN A 369 -16.00 3.61 -17.22
N LYS A 370 -14.84 4.27 -17.17
CA LYS A 370 -13.57 3.75 -17.68
C LYS A 370 -12.70 3.16 -16.57
N THR A 371 -13.14 3.19 -15.31
CA THR A 371 -12.37 2.62 -14.20
C THR A 371 -12.10 1.13 -14.46
N PRO A 372 -10.88 0.62 -14.22
CA PRO A 372 -10.58 -0.78 -14.39
C PRO A 372 -10.98 -1.63 -13.17
N PHE A 373 -11.58 -1.03 -12.14
CA PHE A 373 -11.98 -1.71 -10.91
C PHE A 373 -12.80 -2.99 -11.17
N HIS A 374 -13.88 -2.88 -11.95
CA HIS A 374 -14.75 -4.03 -12.21
C HIS A 374 -14.02 -5.13 -12.99
N ASP A 375 -13.20 -4.76 -13.98
CA ASP A 375 -12.36 -5.70 -14.72
C ASP A 375 -11.39 -6.45 -13.80
N PHE A 376 -10.78 -5.75 -12.83
CA PHE A 376 -9.85 -6.35 -11.88
C PHE A 376 -10.58 -7.30 -10.93
N PHE A 377 -11.74 -6.88 -10.40
CA PHE A 377 -12.58 -7.72 -9.54
C PHE A 377 -13.03 -9.00 -10.25
N VAL A 378 -13.57 -8.88 -11.47
CA VAL A 378 -14.05 -10.03 -12.25
C VAL A 378 -12.91 -11.00 -12.56
N ARG A 379 -11.72 -10.49 -12.89
CA ARG A 379 -10.52 -11.31 -13.11
C ARG A 379 -9.95 -11.96 -11.84
N GLY A 380 -10.46 -11.61 -10.66
CA GLY A 380 -10.06 -12.19 -9.38
C GLY A 380 -8.82 -11.54 -8.77
N LEU A 381 -8.46 -10.32 -9.20
CA LEU A 381 -7.43 -9.56 -8.49
C LEU A 381 -7.94 -9.21 -7.08
N ASN A 382 -7.02 -9.13 -6.12
CA ASN A 382 -7.31 -8.78 -4.73
C ASN A 382 -7.61 -7.28 -4.60
N VAL A 383 -8.79 -6.86 -5.04
CA VAL A 383 -9.24 -5.47 -4.97
C VAL A 383 -10.13 -5.21 -3.75
N SER A 384 -10.00 -4.02 -3.18
CA SER A 384 -10.92 -3.44 -2.19
C SER A 384 -11.40 -2.05 -2.64
N LEU A 385 -12.55 -1.61 -2.14
CA LEU A 385 -13.05 -0.25 -2.34
C LEU A 385 -12.67 0.64 -1.16
N SER A 386 -12.29 1.88 -1.47
CA SER A 386 -11.80 2.88 -0.52
C SER A 386 -12.24 4.29 -0.91
N THR A 387 -12.11 5.25 0.01
CA THR A 387 -12.73 6.60 -0.17
C THR A 387 -11.76 7.70 -0.57
N ASP A 388 -10.46 7.55 -0.27
CA ASP A 388 -9.43 8.55 -0.53
C ASP A 388 -9.64 9.84 0.31
N ASP A 389 -10.33 10.84 -0.24
CA ASP A 389 -10.67 12.11 0.40
C ASP A 389 -12.20 12.33 0.45
N PRO A 390 -12.90 11.77 1.45
CA PRO A 390 -14.33 12.02 1.66
C PRO A 390 -14.76 13.48 1.62
N LEU A 391 -13.92 14.39 2.11
CA LEU A 391 -14.14 15.84 2.07
C LEU A 391 -14.42 16.36 0.66
N MET A 392 -13.76 15.77 -0.33
CA MET A 392 -13.76 16.26 -1.70
C MET A 392 -14.71 15.47 -2.59
N PHE A 393 -14.84 14.15 -2.36
CA PHE A 393 -15.44 13.23 -3.32
C PHE A 393 -16.80 12.66 -2.90
N HIS A 394 -17.17 12.79 -1.62
CA HIS A 394 -18.36 12.14 -1.06
C HIS A 394 -19.35 13.17 -0.49
N GLN A 395 -20.64 12.84 -0.58
CA GLN A 395 -21.73 13.73 -0.14
C GLN A 395 -22.45 13.21 1.11
N THR A 396 -22.32 11.92 1.40
CA THR A 396 -23.04 11.27 2.49
C THR A 396 -22.27 11.33 3.82
N LYS A 397 -22.92 10.91 4.91
CA LYS A 397 -22.28 10.72 6.22
C LYS A 397 -21.44 9.45 6.31
N GLU A 398 -21.64 8.50 5.41
CA GLU A 398 -20.95 7.20 5.40
C GLU A 398 -20.22 7.04 4.05
N PRO A 399 -19.07 7.71 3.87
CA PRO A 399 -18.38 7.80 2.57
C PRO A 399 -18.07 6.44 1.96
N LEU A 400 -17.63 5.48 2.79
CA LEU A 400 -17.34 4.13 2.33
C LEU A 400 -18.60 3.43 1.81
N MET A 401 -19.73 3.57 2.51
CA MET A 401 -20.99 2.97 2.07
C MET A 401 -21.52 3.60 0.78
N GLU A 402 -21.28 4.90 0.56
CA GLU A 402 -21.52 5.58 -0.70
C GLU A 402 -20.67 4.98 -1.84
N GLU A 403 -19.38 4.73 -1.60
CA GLU A 403 -18.49 4.07 -2.58
C GLU A 403 -19.03 2.68 -3.01
N TYR A 404 -19.37 1.84 -2.04
CA TYR A 404 -19.96 0.52 -2.30
C TYR A 404 -21.32 0.63 -3.01
N SER A 405 -22.15 1.60 -2.64
CA SER A 405 -23.48 1.79 -3.22
C SER A 405 -23.39 2.24 -4.68
N LEU A 406 -22.50 3.19 -4.99
CA LEU A 406 -22.25 3.65 -6.35
C LEU A 406 -21.67 2.52 -7.22
N ALA A 407 -20.68 1.78 -6.71
CA ALA A 407 -20.11 0.64 -7.41
C ALA A 407 -21.17 -0.44 -7.67
N LYS A 408 -22.02 -0.74 -6.68
CA LYS A 408 -23.14 -1.69 -6.82
C LYS A 408 -24.08 -1.30 -7.95
N GLN A 409 -24.56 -0.06 -7.96
CA GLN A 409 -25.54 0.39 -8.95
C GLN A 409 -24.93 0.48 -10.34
N PHE A 410 -23.69 0.96 -10.44
CA PHE A 410 -23.03 1.17 -11.72
C PHE A 410 -22.58 -0.15 -12.38
N PHE A 411 -21.95 -1.05 -11.61
CA PHE A 411 -21.43 -2.33 -12.12
C PHE A 411 -22.39 -3.51 -11.93
N ARG A 412 -23.57 -3.28 -11.34
CA ARG A 412 -24.58 -4.31 -11.05
C ARG A 412 -24.04 -5.43 -10.14
N LEU A 413 -23.27 -5.06 -9.14
CA LEU A 413 -22.70 -6.01 -8.18
C LEU A 413 -23.79 -6.66 -7.33
N SER A 414 -23.68 -7.97 -7.14
CA SER A 414 -24.51 -8.77 -6.26
C SER A 414 -24.14 -8.57 -4.78
N SER A 415 -24.96 -9.08 -3.86
CA SER A 415 -24.62 -9.09 -2.43
C SER A 415 -23.34 -9.87 -2.15
N ALA A 416 -23.15 -11.02 -2.81
CA ALA A 416 -21.93 -11.83 -2.73
C ALA A 416 -20.69 -11.04 -3.16
N ASP A 417 -20.78 -10.27 -4.24
CA ASP A 417 -19.67 -9.42 -4.72
C ASP A 417 -19.27 -8.36 -3.70
N LEU A 418 -20.25 -7.68 -3.10
CA LEU A 418 -19.98 -6.67 -2.07
C LEU A 418 -19.39 -7.28 -0.80
N CYS A 419 -19.82 -8.49 -0.43
CA CYS A 419 -19.25 -9.22 0.70
C CYS A 419 -17.82 -9.70 0.41
N GLU A 420 -17.52 -10.12 -0.83
CA GLU A 420 -16.17 -10.46 -1.29
C GLU A 420 -15.24 -9.25 -1.21
N LEU A 421 -15.66 -8.09 -1.70
CA LEU A 421 -14.91 -6.84 -1.60
C LEU A 421 -14.68 -6.42 -0.13
N ALA A 422 -15.70 -6.56 0.72
CA ALA A 422 -15.59 -6.29 2.16
C ALA A 422 -14.57 -7.23 2.83
N ARG A 423 -14.60 -8.53 2.53
CA ARG A 423 -13.60 -9.48 3.03
C ARG A 423 -12.19 -9.15 2.55
N ASN A 424 -12.03 -8.79 1.28
CA ASN A 424 -10.73 -8.40 0.74
C ASN A 424 -10.19 -7.18 1.49
N SER A 425 -11.04 -6.19 1.80
CA SER A 425 -10.63 -5.03 2.60
C SER A 425 -10.11 -5.41 4.00
N VAL A 426 -10.74 -6.38 4.68
CA VAL A 426 -10.28 -6.90 5.97
C VAL A 426 -8.93 -7.59 5.82
N LEU A 427 -8.76 -8.45 4.81
CA LEU A 427 -7.51 -9.17 4.56
C LEU A 427 -6.34 -8.21 4.29
N GLN A 428 -6.59 -7.20 3.46
CA GLN A 428 -5.63 -6.15 3.09
C GLN A 428 -5.29 -5.21 4.26
N SER A 429 -6.17 -5.11 5.26
CA SER A 429 -5.96 -4.19 6.39
C SER A 429 -4.82 -4.64 7.32
N GLY A 430 -4.20 -3.66 7.98
CA GLY A 430 -3.18 -3.90 8.99
C GLY A 430 -3.72 -4.05 10.43
N PHE A 431 -4.99 -4.44 10.58
CA PHE A 431 -5.51 -4.85 11.88
C PHE A 431 -4.83 -6.14 12.38
N PRO A 432 -4.74 -6.36 13.71
CA PRO A 432 -4.12 -7.55 14.27
C PRO A 432 -4.71 -8.86 13.73
N ARG A 433 -3.87 -9.89 13.61
CA ARG A 433 -4.27 -11.20 13.05
C ARG A 433 -5.49 -11.78 13.76
N ASP A 434 -5.52 -11.71 15.09
CA ASP A 434 -6.62 -12.27 15.89
C ASP A 434 -7.93 -11.49 15.72
N THR A 435 -7.82 -10.17 15.55
CA THR A 435 -8.96 -9.32 15.21
C THR A 435 -9.53 -9.71 13.85
N LYS A 436 -8.68 -9.86 12.84
CA LYS A 436 -9.09 -10.30 11.50
C LYS A 436 -9.69 -11.70 11.53
N ALA A 437 -9.09 -12.64 12.26
CA ALA A 437 -9.61 -13.99 12.42
C ALA A 437 -11.01 -14.01 13.06
N THR A 438 -11.26 -13.15 14.04
CA THR A 438 -12.58 -13.01 14.68
C THR A 438 -13.64 -12.47 13.72
N TRP A 439 -13.24 -11.53 12.86
CA TRP A 439 -14.11 -10.90 11.85
C TRP A 439 -14.42 -11.82 10.68
N LEU A 440 -13.45 -12.65 10.27
CA LEU A 440 -13.58 -13.56 9.12
C LEU A 440 -13.99 -14.98 9.51
N GLY A 441 -13.94 -15.33 10.80
CA GLY A 441 -14.18 -16.67 11.34
C GLY A 441 -12.99 -17.62 11.29
N SER A 442 -11.92 -17.25 10.57
CA SER A 442 -10.67 -18.02 10.51
C SER A 442 -9.47 -17.11 10.31
N ALA A 443 -8.33 -17.53 10.86
CA ALA A 443 -7.03 -16.90 10.61
C ALA A 443 -6.42 -17.33 9.25
N ASP A 444 -6.94 -18.39 8.64
CA ASP A 444 -6.54 -18.86 7.31
C ASP A 444 -7.41 -18.19 6.23
N PRO A 445 -6.84 -17.38 5.34
CA PRO A 445 -7.57 -16.76 4.23
C PRO A 445 -8.14 -17.74 3.20
N LYS A 446 -7.80 -19.03 3.24
CA LYS A 446 -8.40 -20.06 2.38
C LYS A 446 -9.70 -20.64 2.97
N VAL A 447 -9.94 -20.43 4.26
CA VAL A 447 -11.15 -20.89 4.95
C VAL A 447 -12.22 -19.81 4.90
N ASN A 448 -13.45 -20.22 4.60
CA ASN A 448 -14.62 -19.36 4.65
C ASN A 448 -15.50 -19.71 5.85
N ASP A 449 -15.88 -18.72 6.63
CA ASP A 449 -17.00 -18.83 7.56
C ASP A 449 -18.11 -17.89 7.10
N MET A 450 -19.14 -18.47 6.47
CA MET A 450 -20.26 -17.71 5.93
C MET A 450 -21.03 -16.94 7.01
N LEU A 451 -21.05 -17.43 8.26
CA LEU A 451 -21.70 -16.74 9.39
C LEU A 451 -20.95 -15.46 9.79
N LYS A 452 -19.79 -15.20 9.19
CA LYS A 452 -18.95 -14.03 9.45
C LYS A 452 -18.78 -13.18 8.20
N THR A 453 -18.53 -13.81 7.05
CA THR A 453 -18.20 -13.13 5.79
C THR A 453 -19.41 -12.93 4.87
N ASN A 454 -20.47 -13.74 5.04
CA ASN A 454 -21.61 -13.82 4.11
C ASN A 454 -21.24 -14.08 2.65
N ILE A 455 -20.05 -14.63 2.39
CA ILE A 455 -19.62 -15.00 1.04
C ILE A 455 -20.02 -16.45 0.81
N PRO A 456 -20.67 -16.80 -0.31
CA PRO A 456 -20.92 -18.20 -0.69
C PRO A 456 -19.65 -19.04 -0.67
N ASN A 457 -19.73 -20.27 -0.15
CA ASN A 457 -18.64 -21.24 -0.23
C ASN A 457 -18.31 -21.54 -1.70
N ALA A 458 -19.32 -21.64 -2.56
CA ALA A 458 -19.14 -21.81 -4.00
C ALA A 458 -18.25 -20.70 -4.60
N ARG A 459 -18.44 -19.44 -4.17
CA ARG A 459 -17.64 -18.28 -4.63
C ARG A 459 -16.18 -18.44 -4.27
N LEU A 460 -15.89 -18.71 -2.99
CA LEU A 460 -14.50 -18.83 -2.54
C LEU A 460 -13.82 -20.03 -3.20
N GLN A 461 -14.52 -21.17 -3.28
CA GLN A 461 -13.99 -22.37 -3.93
C GLN A 461 -13.66 -22.09 -5.40
N TYR A 462 -14.54 -21.40 -6.14
CA TYR A 462 -14.26 -21.00 -7.52
C TYR A 462 -12.99 -20.13 -7.62
N ARG A 463 -12.85 -19.11 -6.77
CA ARG A 463 -11.66 -18.24 -6.77
C ARG A 463 -10.38 -19.02 -6.47
N LEU A 464 -10.40 -19.90 -5.47
CA LEU A 464 -9.26 -20.73 -5.10
C LEU A 464 -8.88 -21.73 -6.19
N GLN A 465 -9.86 -22.40 -6.79
CA GLN A 465 -9.62 -23.34 -7.89
C GLN A 465 -9.01 -22.61 -9.10
N CYS A 466 -9.60 -21.47 -9.48
CA CYS A 466 -9.12 -20.69 -10.62
C CYS A 466 -7.67 -20.22 -10.39
N HIS A 467 -7.35 -19.72 -9.18
CA HIS A 467 -5.98 -19.35 -8.84
C HIS A 467 -5.02 -20.55 -8.87
N THR A 468 -5.43 -21.68 -8.29
CA THR A 468 -4.65 -22.93 -8.25
C THR A 468 -4.35 -23.43 -9.66
N ASP A 469 -5.35 -23.45 -10.56
CA ASP A 469 -5.19 -23.85 -11.96
C ASP A 469 -4.17 -22.97 -12.70
N GLU A 470 -4.21 -21.65 -12.46
CA GLU A 470 -3.32 -20.70 -13.12
C GLU A 470 -1.89 -20.79 -12.56
N MET A 471 -1.75 -21.00 -11.24
CA MET A 471 -0.45 -21.30 -10.63
C MET A 471 0.13 -22.61 -11.16
N HIS A 472 -0.68 -23.66 -11.29
CA HIS A 472 -0.25 -24.92 -11.91
C HIS A 472 0.16 -24.71 -13.36
N LEU A 473 -0.61 -23.96 -14.16
CA LEU A 473 -0.26 -23.67 -15.54
C LEU A 473 1.13 -23.01 -15.63
N ILE A 474 1.42 -22.02 -14.79
CA ILE A 474 2.70 -21.32 -14.81
C ILE A 474 3.83 -22.20 -14.28
N LEU A 475 3.65 -22.88 -13.15
CA LEU A 475 4.72 -23.69 -12.55
C LEU A 475 5.03 -24.95 -13.38
N HIS A 476 4.03 -25.64 -13.92
CA HIS A 476 4.24 -26.80 -14.80
C HIS A 476 4.77 -26.39 -16.18
N ALA A 477 4.28 -25.29 -16.77
CA ALA A 477 4.84 -24.79 -18.02
C ALA A 477 6.28 -24.30 -17.84
N VAL A 478 6.64 -23.73 -16.69
CA VAL A 478 8.03 -23.40 -16.36
C VAL A 478 8.86 -24.67 -16.22
N ASP A 479 8.35 -25.75 -15.64
CA ASP A 479 9.10 -27.01 -15.56
C ASP A 479 9.39 -27.61 -16.93
N ASP A 480 8.42 -27.64 -17.83
CA ASP A 480 8.61 -28.17 -19.18
C ASP A 480 9.41 -27.23 -20.09
N ALA A 481 9.19 -25.91 -19.99
CA ALA A 481 9.96 -24.91 -20.72
C ALA A 481 11.39 -24.78 -20.18
N MET A 482 11.61 -24.91 -18.87
CA MET A 482 12.95 -24.93 -18.26
C MET A 482 13.64 -26.26 -18.52
N LYS A 483 12.92 -27.39 -18.56
CA LYS A 483 13.47 -28.66 -19.07
C LYS A 483 13.87 -28.52 -20.53
N ALA A 484 13.04 -27.94 -21.39
CA ALA A 484 13.36 -27.68 -22.80
C ALA A 484 14.52 -26.69 -22.98
N TYR A 485 14.57 -25.62 -22.18
CA TYR A 485 15.65 -24.65 -22.15
C TYR A 485 16.97 -25.26 -21.68
N ARG A 486 16.93 -26.08 -20.61
CA ARG A 486 18.08 -26.84 -20.11
C ARG A 486 18.50 -27.97 -21.06
N ALA A 487 17.56 -28.55 -21.80
CA ALA A 487 17.84 -29.51 -22.87
C ALA A 487 18.48 -28.85 -24.10
N GLY A 488 18.46 -27.52 -24.18
CA GLY A 488 19.01 -26.73 -25.28
C GLY A 488 18.12 -26.80 -26.53
N ILE A 489 18.13 -25.74 -27.34
CA ILE A 489 17.63 -25.80 -28.72
C ILE A 489 18.45 -26.89 -29.42
N PRO A 490 17.85 -27.91 -30.07
CA PRO A 490 18.62 -28.91 -30.79
C PRO A 490 19.51 -28.23 -31.81
N ARG A 491 20.82 -28.23 -31.57
CA ARG A 491 21.80 -27.83 -32.59
C ARG A 491 21.91 -28.96 -33.61
N THR A 492 20.87 -29.18 -34.40
CA THR A 492 20.98 -29.99 -35.63
C THR A 492 21.32 -29.07 -36.79
N LEU A 493 22.57 -28.61 -36.81
CA LEU A 493 23.30 -28.53 -38.06
C LEU A 493 24.41 -29.58 -37.95
N GLY A 494 24.02 -30.84 -38.11
CA GLY A 494 24.99 -31.88 -38.42
C GLY A 494 25.62 -31.57 -39.78
N PRO A 495 26.92 -31.87 -39.98
CA PRO A 495 27.54 -31.72 -41.29
C PRO A 495 26.79 -32.60 -42.31
N PRO A 496 26.66 -32.17 -43.58
CA PRO A 496 25.98 -32.98 -44.58
C PRO A 496 26.70 -34.32 -44.71
N SER A 497 25.95 -35.41 -44.60
CA SER A 497 26.45 -36.76 -44.85
C SER A 497 26.86 -36.88 -46.33
N PRO A 498 27.93 -37.63 -46.66
CA PRO A 498 28.35 -37.80 -48.04
C PRO A 498 27.28 -38.58 -48.82
N SER A 499 26.73 -37.93 -49.84
CA SER A 499 25.77 -38.53 -50.76
C SER A 499 26.41 -39.72 -51.49
N VAL A 500 25.78 -40.88 -51.35
CA VAL A 500 25.96 -42.04 -52.23
C VAL A 500 25.68 -41.61 -53.67
N LEU A 501 26.67 -41.82 -54.53
CA LEU A 501 26.60 -41.56 -55.98
C LEU A 501 25.46 -42.36 -56.63
N PRO A 502 24.60 -41.76 -57.46
CA PRO A 502 23.91 -42.50 -58.50
C PRO A 502 24.81 -42.59 -59.75
N ALA A 503 24.70 -43.73 -60.42
CA ALA A 503 25.46 -44.10 -61.61
C ALA A 503 25.34 -43.08 -62.76
N LYS A 504 26.42 -42.99 -63.56
CA LYS A 504 26.50 -42.22 -64.81
C LYS A 504 25.37 -42.56 -65.78
N PRO A 505 24.94 -41.56 -66.59
CA PRO A 505 25.03 -41.75 -68.04
C PRO A 505 25.90 -40.68 -68.73
N ARG A 506 26.43 -41.05 -69.90
CA ARG A 506 27.25 -40.26 -70.84
C ARG A 506 26.47 -39.06 -71.39
N THR A 507 27.12 -37.91 -71.63
CA THR A 507 27.46 -37.21 -72.93
C THR A 507 27.04 -35.75 -72.75
N ALA A 508 27.61 -34.65 -73.28
CA ALA A 508 28.80 -34.32 -74.07
C ALA A 508 28.96 -32.76 -74.05
N LEU A 509 30.16 -32.27 -74.39
CA LEU A 509 30.55 -30.92 -74.89
C LEU A 509 30.52 -29.64 -74.01
N GLY A 510 31.68 -28.97 -73.99
CA GLY A 510 31.87 -27.51 -74.12
C GLY A 510 32.36 -26.75 -72.86
N THR A 511 33.66 -26.44 -72.67
CA THR A 511 34.42 -25.20 -73.06
C THR A 511 33.74 -23.91 -72.55
N GLN A 512 34.33 -22.97 -71.78
CA GLN A 512 35.67 -22.39 -71.55
C GLN A 512 35.67 -21.73 -70.14
N GLU A 513 36.76 -21.69 -69.34
CA GLU A 513 37.78 -20.60 -69.24
C GLU A 513 37.18 -19.18 -69.30
N GLU A 514 37.42 -18.23 -68.39
CA GLU A 514 38.66 -17.65 -67.84
C GLU A 514 38.35 -17.01 -66.47
N THR A 515 39.06 -17.30 -65.38
CA THR A 515 40.25 -16.58 -64.84
C THR A 515 40.20 -15.05 -64.92
N LEU A 516 40.29 -14.36 -63.78
CA LEU A 516 41.52 -13.67 -63.35
C LEU A 516 41.36 -12.87 -62.06
N ASN A 517 42.30 -13.14 -61.14
CA ASN A 517 43.09 -12.26 -60.27
C ASN A 517 42.42 -11.05 -59.61
N GLY A 518 42.52 -10.90 -58.30
CA GLY A 518 43.76 -10.64 -57.54
C GLY A 518 43.48 -9.40 -56.67
N THR A 519 44.10 -9.10 -55.54
CA THR A 519 45.40 -9.42 -54.95
C THR A 519 45.42 -8.78 -53.55
N GLY A 520 46.13 -9.41 -52.60
CA GLY A 520 46.90 -8.76 -51.52
C GLY A 520 46.10 -8.14 -50.36
N THR A 521 46.54 -8.11 -49.10
CA THR A 521 47.79 -8.38 -48.38
C THR A 521 47.39 -8.37 -46.89
N ALA A 522 47.63 -9.41 -46.08
CA ALA A 522 48.84 -9.76 -45.33
C ALA A 522 49.20 -8.87 -44.12
N GLU A 523 49.65 -9.56 -43.05
CA GLU A 523 50.28 -9.14 -41.78
C GLU A 523 49.34 -8.92 -40.56
N ALA A 524 49.24 -9.88 -39.63
CA ALA A 524 50.19 -10.26 -38.55
C ALA A 524 50.29 -9.20 -37.43
N ALA A 525 50.45 -9.47 -36.14
CA ALA A 525 50.25 -10.56 -35.19
C ALA A 525 50.81 -10.05 -33.83
N ARG A 526 50.37 -10.64 -32.70
CA ARG A 526 50.92 -10.59 -31.32
C ARG A 526 50.50 -9.42 -30.43
N SER A 527 50.39 -9.55 -29.10
CA SER A 527 49.94 -10.59 -28.15
C SER A 527 50.11 -9.94 -26.76
N VAL A 528 49.08 -9.89 -25.92
CA VAL A 528 49.26 -9.66 -24.47
C VAL A 528 48.26 -10.52 -23.69
N ALA A 529 48.79 -11.26 -22.72
CA ALA A 529 48.15 -12.29 -21.93
C ALA A 529 47.09 -11.75 -20.95
N GLY A 530 45.93 -12.43 -20.91
CA GLY A 530 44.83 -12.15 -19.98
C GLY A 530 44.95 -12.91 -18.65
N LYS A 531 44.63 -12.22 -17.55
CA LYS A 531 44.51 -12.74 -16.19
C LYS A 531 43.33 -13.73 -16.07
N ARG A 532 43.55 -14.82 -15.33
CA ARG A 532 42.55 -15.85 -14.96
C ARG A 532 41.38 -15.24 -14.17
N GLN A 533 40.15 -15.47 -14.64
CA GLN A 533 38.91 -15.28 -13.87
C GLN A 533 38.58 -16.57 -13.09
N SER A 534 38.05 -16.39 -11.88
CA SER A 534 37.51 -17.43 -10.99
C SER A 534 36.13 -17.95 -11.48
N PRO A 535 35.67 -19.14 -11.03
CA PRO A 535 34.46 -19.76 -11.56
C PRO A 535 33.19 -19.06 -11.06
N LEU A 536 32.29 -18.74 -12.00
CA LEU A 536 30.91 -18.30 -11.76
C LEU A 536 30.14 -19.33 -10.92
N GLN A 537 29.67 -18.92 -9.74
CA GLN A 537 28.66 -19.64 -8.97
C GLN A 537 27.31 -19.62 -9.72
N ARG A 538 26.61 -20.77 -9.69
CA ARG A 538 25.27 -20.93 -10.26
C ARG A 538 24.27 -19.96 -9.61
N PRO A 539 23.37 -19.30 -10.36
CA PRO A 539 22.29 -18.54 -9.75
C PRO A 539 21.29 -19.51 -9.08
N ALA A 540 20.86 -19.15 -7.87
CA ALA A 540 19.80 -19.85 -7.13
C ALA A 540 18.45 -19.80 -7.90
N PRO A 541 17.56 -20.79 -7.73
CA PRO A 541 16.24 -20.76 -8.38
C PRO A 541 15.43 -19.53 -7.93
N LEU A 542 14.72 -18.93 -8.89
CA LEU A 542 13.82 -17.79 -8.68
C LEU A 542 12.72 -18.18 -7.68
N ARG A 543 12.80 -17.70 -6.44
CA ARG A 543 11.65 -17.65 -5.52
C ARG A 543 10.93 -16.32 -5.73
N LEU A 544 9.64 -16.39 -6.06
CA LEU A 544 8.76 -15.21 -6.05
C LEU A 544 8.65 -14.69 -4.60
N PRO A 545 8.71 -13.37 -4.36
CA PRO A 545 8.50 -12.83 -3.02
C PRO A 545 7.06 -13.16 -2.53
N ASN A 546 6.92 -13.42 -1.22
CA ASN A 546 5.67 -13.64 -0.47
C ASN A 546 4.97 -15.01 -0.56
N VAL A 547 5.62 -16.07 -1.05
CA VAL A 547 5.16 -17.46 -0.84
C VAL A 547 5.77 -17.99 0.45
N LEU A 548 4.94 -18.32 1.46
CA LEU A 548 5.40 -19.02 2.67
C LEU A 548 5.88 -20.43 2.28
N PRO A 549 7.01 -20.93 2.81
CA PRO A 549 7.48 -22.28 2.52
C PRO A 549 6.49 -23.33 3.04
N GLU A 550 6.18 -24.33 2.22
CA GLU A 550 5.09 -25.29 2.46
C GLU A 550 5.49 -26.54 3.28
N THR A 551 6.77 -26.75 3.62
CA THR A 551 7.18 -27.95 4.38
C THR A 551 8.42 -27.74 5.26
N ALA A 552 8.52 -28.50 6.36
CA ALA A 552 9.60 -28.45 7.35
C ALA A 552 10.97 -28.90 6.81
N GLU A 553 11.02 -29.63 5.70
CA GLU A 553 12.25 -30.17 5.11
C GLU A 553 13.09 -29.10 4.38
N GLU A 554 12.50 -27.96 3.98
CA GLU A 554 13.26 -26.87 3.35
C GLU A 554 14.04 -25.99 4.35
N MET A 555 13.85 -26.19 5.66
CA MET A 555 14.58 -25.45 6.70
C MET A 555 15.97 -26.02 7.02
N GLU A 556 16.30 -27.22 6.54
CA GLU A 556 17.48 -27.98 6.99
C GLU A 556 18.79 -27.66 6.23
N HIS A 557 18.74 -26.78 5.22
CA HIS A 557 19.91 -26.41 4.39
C HIS A 557 20.48 -25.01 4.64
N LEU A 558 20.23 -24.43 5.82
CA LEU A 558 20.88 -23.20 6.24
C LEU A 558 22.10 -23.53 7.11
N ASP A 559 23.29 -23.50 6.51
CA ASP A 559 24.57 -23.54 7.23
C ASP A 559 24.69 -22.30 8.13
N ILE A 560 24.33 -22.47 9.40
CA ILE A 560 24.55 -21.48 10.46
C ILE A 560 25.84 -21.90 11.20
N PRO A 561 26.88 -21.04 11.28
CA PRO A 561 28.07 -21.37 12.06
C PRO A 561 27.73 -21.37 13.56
N PRO A 562 28.30 -22.29 14.37
CA PRO A 562 27.99 -22.37 15.79
C PRO A 562 28.55 -21.16 16.56
N PRO A 563 27.84 -20.67 17.59
CA PRO A 563 28.32 -19.58 18.43
C PRO A 563 29.39 -20.05 19.41
N SER A 564 30.36 -19.18 19.69
CA SER A 564 31.41 -19.33 20.71
C SER A 564 30.82 -19.41 22.13
N PRO A 565 31.36 -20.24 23.04
CA PRO A 565 30.81 -20.42 24.38
C PRO A 565 31.25 -19.28 25.32
N ALA A 566 30.28 -18.56 25.89
CA ALA A 566 30.47 -17.70 27.06
C ALA A 566 29.59 -18.19 28.22
N GLU A 567 30.17 -18.13 29.41
CA GLU A 567 29.83 -18.84 30.65
C GLU A 567 28.44 -18.51 31.21
N VAL A 568 27.71 -19.56 31.61
CA VAL A 568 26.42 -19.49 32.29
C VAL A 568 26.66 -19.51 33.81
N GLN A 569 26.33 -18.42 34.51
CA GLN A 569 26.07 -18.46 35.95
C GLN A 569 24.55 -18.49 36.20
N SER A 570 24.08 -19.60 36.72
CA SER A 570 22.69 -19.83 37.16
C SER A 570 22.44 -19.32 38.59
N PRO A 571 21.31 -18.65 38.90
CA PRO A 571 20.89 -18.47 40.27
C PRO A 571 19.94 -19.58 40.73
N LYS A 572 20.22 -20.09 41.93
CA LYS A 572 19.52 -21.17 42.64
C LYS A 572 18.12 -20.75 43.11
N ARG A 573 17.19 -21.71 43.06
CA ARG A 573 15.93 -21.74 43.80
C ARG A 573 16.18 -21.73 45.32
N ALA A 574 15.37 -20.99 46.06
CA ALA A 574 15.07 -21.27 47.47
C ALA A 574 13.55 -21.17 47.70
N ARG A 575 13.01 -22.17 48.38
CA ARG A 575 11.62 -22.31 48.86
C ARG A 575 11.62 -22.17 50.39
N THR A 576 10.42 -21.98 50.95
CA THR A 576 9.97 -22.05 52.38
C THR A 576 10.04 -20.72 53.15
N ALA A 577 9.08 -20.31 53.99
CA ALA A 577 7.71 -20.77 54.34
C ALA A 577 6.96 -19.68 55.15
N SER A 578 5.62 -19.83 55.20
CA SER A 578 4.64 -19.51 56.27
C SER A 578 4.50 -18.10 56.89
N ALA A 579 3.30 -17.53 56.80
CA ALA A 579 2.44 -17.19 57.95
C ALA A 579 1.00 -16.85 57.51
N GLU A 580 0.04 -17.36 58.29
CA GLU A 580 -1.43 -17.30 58.17
C GLU A 580 -2.01 -15.91 58.50
N PHE A 581 -3.23 -15.60 58.02
CA PHE A 581 -4.40 -15.24 58.87
C PHE A 581 -5.70 -15.02 58.06
N SER A 582 -6.75 -15.74 58.49
CA SER A 582 -8.22 -15.57 58.44
C SER A 582 -8.89 -14.81 57.27
N GLU A 583 -9.76 -15.47 56.49
CA GLU A 583 -11.22 -15.70 56.72
C GLU A 583 -12.10 -14.43 56.70
N GLY A 584 -13.10 -14.44 55.82
CA GLY A 584 -14.11 -13.38 55.70
C GLY A 584 -15.04 -13.60 54.51
N SER A 585 -15.86 -14.64 54.60
CA SER A 585 -16.91 -15.06 53.67
C SER A 585 -18.06 -14.05 53.55
N ARG A 586 -18.68 -13.95 52.35
CA ARG A 586 -20.14 -13.92 52.15
C ARG A 586 -20.53 -13.95 50.68
N GLN A 587 -21.31 -14.97 50.33
CA GLN A 587 -22.08 -15.15 49.11
C GLN A 587 -23.56 -15.36 49.52
N ARG A 588 -24.47 -15.07 48.58
CA ARG A 588 -25.94 -15.35 48.57
C ARG A 588 -26.82 -14.35 49.34
N ALA A 589 -28.09 -14.12 49.00
CA ALA A 589 -28.94 -14.25 47.81
C ALA A 589 -30.33 -13.72 48.23
N ASN A 590 -31.12 -13.23 47.27
CA ASN A 590 -32.58 -13.05 47.27
C ASN A 590 -33.25 -12.12 48.29
N SER A 591 -33.87 -11.07 47.73
CA SER A 591 -35.28 -10.70 47.97
C SER A 591 -35.80 -9.97 46.74
#